data_AF-A0AAW0HB59-F1
#
_entry.id   AF-A0AAW0HB59-F1
#
_cell.length_a   1.000
_cell.length_b   1.000
_cell.length_c   1.000
_cell.angle_alpha   90.00
_cell.angle_beta   90.00
_cell.angle_gamma   90.00
#
_symmetry.space_group_name_H-M   'P 1'
#
loop_
_entity.id
_entity.type
_entity.pdbx_description
1 polymer ?
#
loop_
_entity_poly.entity_id
_entity_poly.type
_entity_poly.pdbx_seq_one_letter_code
_entity_poly.pdbx_strand_id
1 'polypeptide(L)'
;MPEKVPHEGEKIHYDSLTDPFKLSSGKDLETDNIPRHQEHKLGLVDTGIGMTKADLINTLGAIAKPGPKMFVENLQTSADMSMIGAGFVSAYLVVQKWL
;
A
#
# COMPACT_ATOMS: atom_id res chain seq x y z
N MET A 1 17.94 -16.11 -1.20
CA MET A 1 16.67 -15.85 -1.91
C MET A 1 16.03 -14.66 -1.22
N PRO A 2 15.66 -13.56 -1.91
CA PRO A 2 14.99 -12.47 -1.23
C PRO A 2 13.67 -12.99 -0.68
N GLU A 3 13.44 -12.74 0.61
CA GLU A 3 12.20 -13.08 1.29
C GLU A 3 11.04 -12.44 0.51
N LYS A 4 10.10 -13.27 0.03
CA LYS A 4 8.95 -12.77 -0.71
C LYS A 4 8.07 -12.03 0.29
N VAL A 5 8.04 -10.71 0.18
CA VAL A 5 7.18 -9.87 1.01
C VAL A 5 5.73 -10.29 0.78
N PRO A 6 5.00 -10.74 1.82
CA PRO A 6 3.61 -11.14 1.67
C PRO A 6 2.72 -9.93 1.35
N HIS A 7 1.77 -10.12 0.45
CA HIS A 7 0.75 -9.11 0.13
C HIS A 7 -0.17 -8.88 1.34
N GLU A 8 -0.85 -7.74 1.42
CA GLU A 8 -1.70 -7.38 2.58
C GLU A 8 -2.78 -8.44 2.91
N GLY A 9 -3.33 -9.11 1.88
CA GLY A 9 -4.22 -10.25 2.06
C GLY A 9 -3.55 -11.48 2.71
N GLU A 10 -2.29 -11.74 2.39
CA GLU A 10 -1.52 -12.83 3.02
C GLU A 10 -1.19 -12.47 4.48
N LYS A 11 -0.93 -11.19 4.79
CA LYS A 11 -0.68 -10.71 6.16
C LYS A 11 -1.91 -10.86 7.06
N ILE A 12 -3.09 -10.41 6.63
CA ILE A 12 -4.33 -10.57 7.43
C ILE A 12 -4.71 -12.04 7.60
N HIS A 13 -4.48 -12.86 6.58
CA HIS A 13 -4.69 -14.30 6.67
C HIS A 13 -3.76 -14.93 7.71
N TYR A 14 -2.47 -14.59 7.69
CA TYR A 14 -1.51 -15.09 8.66
C TYR A 14 -1.87 -14.68 10.09
N ASP A 15 -2.20 -13.41 10.31
CA ASP A 15 -2.61 -12.93 11.63
C ASP A 15 -3.88 -13.63 12.14
N SER A 16 -4.82 -13.96 11.24
CA SER A 16 -6.05 -14.67 11.57
C SER A 16 -5.85 -16.09 12.11
N LEU A 17 -4.68 -16.70 11.83
CA LEU A 17 -4.31 -18.00 12.40
C LEU A 17 -4.14 -17.93 13.92
N THR A 18 -3.83 -16.74 14.45
CA THR A 18 -3.65 -16.48 15.88
C THR A 18 -4.82 -15.73 16.50
N ASP A 19 -5.48 -14.85 15.74
CA ASP A 19 -6.66 -14.12 16.16
C ASP A 19 -7.76 -14.15 15.07
N PRO A 20 -8.69 -15.11 15.14
CA PRO A 20 -9.76 -15.27 14.15
C PRO A 20 -10.68 -14.05 14.00
N PHE A 21 -10.72 -13.15 14.99
CA PHE A 21 -11.55 -11.94 14.92
C PHE A 21 -11.03 -10.94 13.88
N LYS A 22 -9.78 -11.05 13.41
CA LYS A 22 -9.24 -10.15 12.39
C LYS A 22 -9.90 -10.28 11.01
N LEU A 23 -10.58 -11.40 10.72
CA LEU A 23 -11.39 -11.57 9.50
C LEU A 23 -12.89 -11.34 9.74
N SER A 24 -13.27 -10.80 10.91
CA SER A 24 -14.68 -10.58 11.25
C SER A 24 -15.34 -9.47 10.43
N SER A 25 -14.56 -8.53 9.89
CA SER A 25 -15.01 -7.43 9.03
C SER A 25 -15.17 -7.80 7.55
N GLY A 26 -14.73 -9.00 7.14
CA GLY A 26 -14.77 -9.47 5.77
C GLY A 26 -13.81 -10.64 5.58
N LYS A 27 -14.32 -11.78 5.12
CA LYS A 27 -13.51 -12.99 4.87
C LYS A 27 -12.93 -13.04 3.46
N ASP A 28 -13.54 -12.29 2.56
CA ASP A 28 -13.15 -12.22 1.16
C ASP A 28 -12.07 -11.15 1.00
N LEU A 29 -10.85 -11.61 0.72
CA LEU A 29 -9.67 -10.79 0.50
C LEU A 29 -9.59 -10.46 -0.98
N GLU A 30 -10.04 -9.27 -1.34
CA GLU A 30 -10.24 -8.85 -2.72
C GLU A 30 -9.62 -7.47 -2.96
N THR A 31 -9.37 -7.18 -4.22
CA THR A 31 -8.95 -5.86 -4.68
C THR A 31 -9.83 -5.46 -5.85
N ASP A 32 -10.59 -4.39 -5.66
CA ASP A 32 -11.51 -3.86 -6.63
C ASP A 32 -10.92 -2.65 -7.36
N ASN A 33 -11.13 -2.63 -8.66
CA ASN A 33 -10.84 -1.49 -9.53
C ASN A 33 -12.13 -0.78 -9.89
N ILE A 34 -12.26 0.48 -9.47
CA ILE A 34 -13.46 1.29 -9.66
C ILE A 34 -13.14 2.46 -10.60
N PRO A 35 -13.27 2.28 -11.93
CA PRO A 35 -13.08 3.36 -12.88
C PRO A 35 -14.23 4.38 -12.78
N ARG A 36 -13.89 5.66 -12.62
CA ARG A 36 -14.84 6.78 -12.65
C ARG A 36 -14.52 7.70 -13.82
N HIS A 37 -14.96 7.29 -15.02
CA HIS A 37 -14.60 7.96 -16.28
C HIS A 37 -14.97 9.45 -16.31
N GLN A 38 -16.17 9.81 -15.81
CA GLN A 38 -16.63 11.20 -15.79
C GLN A 38 -15.76 12.10 -14.90
N GLU A 39 -15.15 11.54 -13.87
CA GLU A 39 -14.29 12.25 -12.93
C GLU A 39 -12.80 12.16 -13.31
N HIS A 40 -12.46 11.38 -14.35
CA HIS A 40 -11.08 11.04 -14.71
C HIS A 40 -10.29 10.42 -13.53
N LYS A 41 -10.95 9.56 -12.74
CA LYS A 41 -10.37 8.91 -11.57
C LYS A 41 -10.40 7.40 -11.71
N LEU A 42 -9.43 6.75 -11.08
CA LEU A 42 -9.40 5.31 -10.85
C LEU A 42 -9.33 5.08 -9.33
N GLY A 43 -10.34 4.39 -8.78
CA GLY A 43 -10.31 3.93 -7.40
C GLY A 43 -9.73 2.52 -7.33
N LEU A 44 -8.82 2.31 -6.37
CA LEU A 44 -8.35 0.99 -5.95
C LEU A 44 -8.82 0.80 -4.51
N VAL A 45 -9.55 -0.28 -4.25
CA VAL A 45 -10.04 -0.62 -2.91
C VAL A 45 -9.60 -2.04 -2.59
N ASP A 46 -8.90 -2.23 -1.49
CA ASP A 46 -8.52 -3.55 -0.99
C ASP A 46 -9.14 -3.82 0.39
N THR A 47 -9.37 -5.09 0.70
CA THR A 47 -9.86 -5.57 1.99
C THR A 47 -8.75 -6.11 2.89
N GLY A 48 -7.51 -5.65 2.69
CA GLY A 48 -6.34 -6.04 3.48
C GLY A 48 -6.35 -5.52 4.93
N ILE A 49 -5.20 -5.58 5.61
CA ILE A 49 -5.05 -5.09 6.99
C ILE A 49 -5.36 -3.58 7.10
N GLY A 50 -5.15 -2.84 6.01
CA GLY A 50 -5.21 -1.39 5.99
C GLY A 50 -4.03 -0.76 6.71
N MET A 51 -4.12 0.55 6.97
CA MET A 51 -3.06 1.32 7.61
C MET A 51 -3.62 2.16 8.75
N THR A 52 -2.92 2.22 9.88
CA THR A 52 -3.23 3.19 10.91
C THR A 52 -2.79 4.59 10.49
N LYS A 53 -3.26 5.62 11.20
CA LYS A 53 -2.79 6.99 10.98
C LYS A 53 -1.26 7.11 11.10
N ALA A 54 -0.64 6.36 12.02
CA ALA A 54 0.81 6.39 12.21
C ALA A 54 1.53 5.77 11.00
N ASP A 55 1.02 4.65 10.48
CA ASP A 55 1.58 3.97 9.30
C ASP A 55 1.48 4.87 8.06
N LEU A 56 0.35 5.57 7.88
CA LEU A 56 0.18 6.54 6.81
C LEU A 56 1.20 7.69 6.90
N ILE A 57 1.39 8.25 8.09
CA ILE A 57 2.35 9.34 8.30
C ILE A 57 3.79 8.87 8.05
N ASN A 58 4.15 7.69 8.52
CA ASN A 58 5.50 7.15 8.38
C ASN A 58 5.81 6.72 6.95
N THR A 59 4.82 6.23 6.21
CA THR A 59 5.01 5.74 4.83
C THR A 59 4.84 6.88 3.84
N LEU A 60 3.65 7.47 3.74
CA LEU A 60 3.37 8.54 2.78
C LEU A 60 4.09 9.84 3.15
N GLY A 61 4.20 10.16 4.44
CA GLY A 61 4.93 11.33 4.90
C GLY A 61 6.45 11.24 4.68
N ALA A 62 7.02 10.03 4.65
CA ALA A 62 8.41 9.81 4.26
C ALA A 62 8.62 9.88 2.74
N ILE A 63 7.60 9.56 1.94
CA ILE A 63 7.65 9.64 0.46
C ILE A 63 7.40 11.08 -0.03
N ALA A 64 6.56 11.85 0.66
CA ALA A 64 6.22 13.22 0.28
C ALA A 64 7.29 14.27 0.62
N LYS A 65 8.27 13.92 1.46
CA LYS A 65 9.32 14.82 1.96
C LYS A 65 10.67 14.84 1.21
N PRO A 66 11.18 13.78 0.55
CA PRO A 66 12.54 13.81 0.04
C PRO A 66 12.56 14.25 -1.42
N GLY A 67 13.52 15.10 -1.77
CA GLY A 67 13.92 15.24 -3.17
C GLY A 67 14.37 13.89 -3.76
N PRO A 68 14.43 13.74 -5.10
CA PRO A 68 14.62 12.47 -5.80
C PRO A 68 15.80 11.61 -5.29
N LYS A 69 16.84 12.25 -4.77
CA LYS A 69 18.08 11.62 -4.29
C LYS A 69 17.89 10.84 -2.97
N MET A 70 17.21 11.45 -2.00
CA MET A 70 16.92 10.86 -0.68
C MET A 70 15.87 9.74 -0.78
N PHE A 71 14.97 9.83 -1.75
CA PHE A 71 13.97 8.79 -2.02
C PHE A 71 14.65 7.47 -2.46
N VAL A 72 15.62 7.55 -3.38
CA VAL A 72 16.37 6.38 -3.85
C VAL A 72 17.19 5.72 -2.73
N GLU A 73 17.74 6.52 -1.80
CA GLU A 73 18.48 6.01 -0.64
C GLU A 73 17.55 5.30 0.37
N ASN A 74 16.34 5.82 0.60
CA ASN A 74 15.35 5.22 1.51
C ASN A 74 14.64 3.98 0.94
N LEU A 75 14.63 3.79 -0.40
CA LEU A 75 14.10 2.57 -1.03
C LEU A 75 14.91 1.31 -0.69
N GLN A 76 16.13 1.46 -0.15
CA GLN A 76 17.01 0.34 0.20
C GLN A 76 16.82 -0.16 1.63
N THR A 77 15.99 0.51 2.45
CA THR A 77 15.93 0.23 3.90
C THR A 77 14.93 -0.86 4.29
N SER A 78 14.01 -1.25 3.41
CA SER A 78 13.19 -2.47 3.55
C SER A 78 12.53 -2.88 2.23
N ALA A 79 12.29 -4.17 2.02
CA ALA A 79 11.63 -4.68 0.81
C ALA A 79 10.20 -4.11 0.66
N ASP A 80 9.45 -3.98 1.76
CA ASP A 80 8.10 -3.40 1.80
C ASP A 80 8.10 -1.91 1.39
N MET A 81 9.02 -1.09 1.93
CA MET A 81 9.14 0.30 1.49
C MET A 81 9.63 0.43 0.05
N SER A 82 10.45 -0.52 -0.41
CA SER A 82 10.91 -0.57 -1.81
C SER A 82 9.72 -0.75 -2.77
N MET A 83 8.80 -1.67 -2.46
CA MET A 83 7.61 -1.94 -3.27
C MET A 83 6.58 -0.80 -3.21
N ILE A 84 6.27 -0.28 -2.01
CA ILE A 84 5.33 0.84 -1.84
C ILE A 84 5.87 2.10 -2.53
N GLY A 85 7.17 2.41 -2.35
CA GLY A 85 7.80 3.56 -2.96
C GLY A 85 7.82 3.47 -4.49
N ALA A 86 8.21 2.32 -5.05
CA ALA A 86 8.19 2.13 -6.51
C ALA A 86 6.78 2.28 -7.10
N GLY A 87 5.76 1.70 -6.45
CA GLY A 87 4.36 1.86 -6.84
C GLY A 87 3.91 3.32 -6.80
N PHE A 88 4.20 4.03 -5.70
CA PHE A 88 3.82 5.43 -5.54
C PHE A 88 4.44 6.35 -6.60
N VAL A 89 5.73 6.18 -6.90
CA VAL A 89 6.41 6.96 -7.95
C VAL A 89 5.84 6.65 -9.33
N SER A 90 5.57 5.38 -9.63
CA SER A 90 4.97 5.00 -10.93
C SER A 90 3.59 5.63 -11.12
N ALA A 91 2.78 5.69 -10.06
CA ALA A 91 1.48 6.32 -10.13
C ALA A 91 1.56 7.85 -10.21
N TYR A 92 2.57 8.49 -9.61
CA TYR A 92 2.83 9.93 -9.76
C TYR A 92 3.12 10.35 -11.22
N LEU A 93 3.62 9.43 -12.06
CA LEU A 93 3.82 9.70 -13.49
C LEU A 93 2.52 9.80 -14.28
N VAL A 94 1.41 9.26 -13.75
CA VAL A 94 0.13 9.14 -14.46
C VAL A 94 -0.97 9.97 -13.79
N VAL A 95 -0.90 10.14 -12.47
CA VAL A 95 -1.92 10.78 -11.64
C VAL A 95 -1.52 12.21 -11.30
N GLN A 96 -2.37 13.18 -11.63
CA GLN A 96 -2.14 14.58 -11.25
C GLN A 96 -2.42 14.87 -9.78
N LYS A 97 -3.35 14.14 -9.15
CA LYS A 97 -3.77 14.37 -7.77
C LYS A 97 -4.29 13.08 -7.10
N TRP A 98 -3.86 12.87 -5.87
CA TRP A 98 -4.39 11.87 -4.94
C TRP A 98 -5.53 12.47 -4.12
N LEU A 99 -6.55 11.67 -3.82
CA LEU A 99 -7.74 12.08 -3.06
C LEU A 99 -7.83 11.37 -1.71
#